data_AF-A0AAW9KV95-F1
#
_entry.id   AF-A0AAW9KV95-F1
#
_cell.length_a   1.000
_cell.length_b   1.000
_cell.length_c   1.000
_cell.angle_alpha   90.00
_cell.angle_beta   90.00
_cell.angle_gamma   90.00
#
_symmetry.space_group_name_H-M   'P 1'
#
loop_
_entity.id
_entity.type
_entity.pdbx_description
1 polymer ?
#
loop_
_entity_poly.entity_id
_entity_poly.type
_entity_poly.pdbx_seq_one_letter_code
_entity_poly.pdbx_strand_id
1 'polypeptide(L)'
;MTIEHLELEHSAEDIRDFIEAAVATRGTENRPRFYAITGSHIYGFDSAESDIDVRGLHMAPAESYAYLDTPAQEVIVNMDGTTEGFEEYAEVDLRSYELKKFAQLLQSANYNIVELVFEAPTVMNGMPLEMDALQDLIREFLPMNVPHAYLGMAKSNYYKHLDPEKAEGYDPRAKKFLYVYRGLLGAQYVVEYEDIEADIFELADAVDGGDSALVEDLVAHKRTGDSATVPDALEERARDGITGQFNAIGEFPTPDKSGYREALDNWMRKVRA
;
A
#
# COMPACT_ATOMS: atom_id res chain seq x y z
N MET A 1 1.67 10.33 11.37
CA MET A 1 3.01 10.08 11.94
C MET A 1 4.07 10.60 10.96
N THR A 2 5.22 11.13 11.40
CA THR A 2 6.33 11.53 10.49
C THR A 2 7.33 10.37 10.35
N ILE A 3 8.15 10.36 9.30
CA ILE A 3 9.13 9.28 9.05
C ILE A 3 10.38 9.32 9.95
N GLU A 4 10.46 10.25 10.91
CA GLU A 4 11.65 10.47 11.75
C GLU A 4 12.02 9.29 12.66
N HIS A 5 11.10 8.35 12.86
CA HIS A 5 11.31 7.14 13.64
C HIS A 5 11.78 5.94 12.78
N LEU A 6 11.82 6.10 11.45
CA LEU A 6 12.30 5.07 10.52
C LEU A 6 13.80 5.23 10.29
N GLU A 7 14.53 4.11 10.34
CA GLU A 7 15.95 4.06 9.99
C GLU A 7 16.11 3.92 8.46
N LEU A 8 15.99 5.04 7.74
CA LEU A 8 16.11 5.09 6.27
C LEU A 8 17.49 5.57 5.81
N GLU A 9 17.91 5.14 4.62
CA GLU A 9 19.16 5.59 3.96
C GLU A 9 19.10 7.08 3.59
N HIS A 10 17.92 7.55 3.18
CA HIS A 10 17.65 8.94 2.82
C HIS A 10 16.92 9.69 3.93
N SER A 11 17.29 10.94 4.16
CA SER A 11 16.56 11.78 5.10
C SER A 11 15.19 12.19 4.54
N ALA A 12 14.29 12.66 5.42
CA ALA A 12 13.00 13.18 4.98
C ALA A 12 13.13 14.39 4.02
N GLU A 13 14.23 15.14 4.10
CA GLU A 13 14.52 16.25 3.19
C GLU A 13 14.94 15.72 1.81
N ASP A 14 15.87 14.76 1.77
CA ASP A 14 16.33 14.13 0.52
C ASP A 14 15.16 13.51 -0.27
N ILE A 15 14.27 12.78 0.42
CA ILE A 15 13.09 12.16 -0.21
C ILE A 15 12.13 13.24 -0.75
N ARG A 16 11.97 14.38 -0.08
CA ARG A 16 11.13 15.48 -0.58
C ARG A 16 11.71 16.09 -1.85
N ASP A 17 13.00 16.41 -1.84
CA ASP A 17 13.70 16.98 -2.99
C ASP A 17 13.64 16.02 -4.19
N PHE A 18 13.84 14.72 -3.94
CA PHE A 18 13.65 13.65 -4.90
C PHE A 18 12.23 13.63 -5.49
N ILE A 19 11.19 13.67 -4.66
CA ILE A 19 9.80 13.70 -5.11
C ILE A 19 9.53 14.92 -6.00
N GLU A 20 9.99 16.11 -5.58
CA GLU A 20 9.82 17.35 -6.33
C GLU A 20 10.49 17.27 -7.70
N ALA A 21 11.74 16.80 -7.75
CA ALA A 21 12.48 16.59 -9.00
C ALA A 21 11.78 15.57 -9.90
N ALA A 22 11.35 14.43 -9.36
CA ALA A 22 10.64 13.38 -10.11
C ALA A 22 9.34 13.91 -10.71
N VAL A 23 8.51 14.60 -9.93
CA VAL A 23 7.24 15.16 -10.41
C VAL A 23 7.45 16.23 -11.48
N ALA A 24 8.49 17.06 -11.35
CA ALA A 24 8.82 18.10 -12.32
C ALA A 24 9.17 17.53 -13.71
N THR A 25 9.66 16.29 -13.81
CA THR A 25 9.93 15.63 -15.11
C THR A 25 8.68 15.44 -15.97
N ARG A 26 7.49 15.45 -15.36
CA ARG A 26 6.19 15.32 -16.05
C ARG A 26 5.42 16.64 -16.14
N GLY A 27 6.05 17.75 -15.78
CA GLY A 27 5.49 19.09 -15.84
C GLY A 27 5.97 19.94 -14.68
N THR A 28 6.66 21.05 -14.96
CA THR A 28 7.24 21.94 -13.94
C THR A 28 6.20 22.68 -13.10
N GLU A 29 4.94 22.71 -13.56
CA GLU A 29 3.82 23.30 -12.82
C GLU A 29 3.06 22.27 -11.98
N ASN A 30 3.42 20.97 -12.07
CA ASN A 30 2.86 19.93 -11.21
C ASN A 30 3.35 20.15 -9.78
N ARG A 31 2.43 20.01 -8.82
CA ARG A 31 2.69 20.25 -7.41
C ARG A 31 2.56 18.95 -6.62
N PRO A 32 3.66 18.40 -6.07
CA PRO A 32 3.61 17.39 -5.00
C PRO A 32 2.76 17.91 -3.83
N ARG A 33 1.87 17.09 -3.26
CA ARG A 33 1.00 17.51 -2.15
C ARG A 33 1.05 16.61 -0.94
N PHE A 34 1.01 15.30 -1.14
CA PHE A 34 0.99 14.34 -0.04
C PHE A 34 1.80 13.11 -0.41
N TYR A 35 2.76 12.72 0.43
CA TYR A 35 3.59 11.54 0.24
C TYR A 35 3.90 10.90 1.58
N ALA A 36 3.93 9.58 1.58
CA ALA A 36 4.26 8.78 2.75
C ALA A 36 5.04 7.53 2.33
N ILE A 37 5.69 6.92 3.31
CA ILE A 37 6.35 5.62 3.15
C ILE A 37 5.31 4.52 3.36
N THR A 38 5.32 3.51 2.49
CA THR A 38 4.38 2.39 2.51
C THR A 38 5.16 1.08 2.43
N GLY A 39 4.51 -0.01 2.02
CA GLY A 39 5.19 -1.29 1.85
C GLY A 39 5.56 -1.91 3.18
N SER A 40 6.65 -2.68 3.21
CA SER A 40 7.05 -3.45 4.39
C SER A 40 7.27 -2.61 5.65
N HIS A 41 7.57 -1.30 5.50
CA HIS A 41 7.74 -0.35 6.60
C HIS A 41 6.45 -0.07 7.38
N ILE A 42 5.28 -0.23 6.75
CA ILE A 42 3.97 -0.11 7.44
C ILE A 42 3.31 -1.47 7.65
N TYR A 43 3.91 -2.54 7.13
CA TYR A 43 3.37 -3.90 7.27
C TYR A 43 3.94 -4.65 8.48
N GLY A 44 4.92 -4.07 9.20
CA GLY A 44 5.56 -4.67 10.37
C GLY A 44 6.70 -5.65 10.05
N PHE A 45 7.03 -5.87 8.78
CA PHE A 45 8.01 -6.88 8.37
C PHE A 45 9.13 -6.35 7.47
N ASP A 46 9.47 -5.08 7.60
CA ASP A 46 10.69 -4.50 7.04
C ASP A 46 11.97 -5.23 7.52
N SER A 47 13.03 -5.09 6.72
CA SER A 47 14.39 -5.56 6.97
C SER A 47 15.36 -4.51 6.43
N ALA A 48 16.64 -4.62 6.79
CA ALA A 48 17.68 -3.71 6.29
C ALA A 48 17.84 -3.71 4.75
N GLU A 49 17.34 -4.75 4.07
CA GLU A 49 17.33 -4.85 2.61
C GLU A 49 15.98 -4.42 1.99
N SER A 50 15.07 -3.86 2.79
CA SER A 50 13.73 -3.50 2.31
C SER A 50 13.73 -2.16 1.57
N ASP A 51 13.10 -2.20 0.41
CA ASP A 51 12.81 -1.09 -0.49
C ASP A 51 12.11 0.08 0.23
N ILE A 52 12.45 1.31 -0.15
CA ILE A 52 11.74 2.51 0.32
C ILE A 52 10.57 2.79 -0.63
N ASP A 53 9.41 2.21 -0.32
CA ASP A 53 8.17 2.41 -1.07
C ASP A 53 7.55 3.79 -0.80
N VAL A 54 7.86 4.78 -1.64
CA VAL A 54 7.26 6.12 -1.57
C VAL A 54 6.00 6.16 -2.43
N ARG A 55 4.87 6.48 -1.82
CA ARG A 55 3.58 6.63 -2.52
C ARG A 55 2.97 7.97 -2.18
N GLY A 56 2.26 8.58 -3.13
CA GLY A 56 1.66 9.87 -2.88
C GLY A 56 0.84 10.43 -4.03
N LEU A 57 0.47 11.71 -3.88
CA LEU A 57 -0.32 12.44 -4.85
C LEU A 57 0.32 13.78 -5.22
N HIS A 58 0.26 14.09 -6.52
CA HIS A 58 0.55 15.40 -7.06
C HIS A 58 -0.67 15.97 -7.79
N MET A 59 -0.63 17.27 -8.06
CA MET A 59 -1.65 17.97 -8.80
C MET A 59 -1.06 18.70 -10.00
N ALA A 60 -1.60 18.43 -11.18
CA ALA A 60 -1.39 19.28 -12.34
C ALA A 60 -2.30 20.53 -12.28
N PRO A 61 -1.93 21.64 -12.96
CA PRO A 61 -2.79 22.82 -13.11
C PRO A 61 -4.16 22.45 -13.67
N ALA A 62 -5.24 23.05 -13.18
CA ALA A 62 -6.60 22.64 -13.56
C ALA A 62 -6.91 22.88 -15.05
N GLU A 63 -6.38 23.97 -15.60
CA GLU A 63 -6.50 24.34 -17.02
C GLU A 63 -5.85 23.35 -17.96
N SER A 64 -4.84 22.60 -17.51
CA SER A 64 -4.09 21.65 -18.35
C SER A 64 -4.96 20.49 -18.86
N TYR A 65 -6.07 20.18 -18.17
CA TYR A 65 -7.03 19.18 -18.63
C TYR A 65 -7.90 19.64 -19.81
N ALA A 66 -7.88 20.93 -20.14
CA ALA A 66 -8.58 21.48 -21.30
C ALA A 66 -7.71 21.49 -22.58
N TYR A 67 -6.45 21.08 -22.48
CA TYR A 67 -5.52 21.03 -23.61
C TYR A 67 -5.60 19.69 -24.36
N LEU A 68 -4.99 19.64 -25.55
CA LEU A 68 -4.93 18.41 -26.37
C LEU A 68 -4.18 17.30 -25.64
N ASP A 69 -3.05 17.65 -25.03
CA ASP A 69 -2.31 16.77 -24.14
C ASP A 69 -2.78 16.99 -22.71
N THR A 70 -3.38 15.97 -22.11
CA THR A 70 -3.78 15.99 -20.70
C THR A 70 -2.61 15.59 -19.80
N PRO A 71 -2.62 15.99 -18.51
CA PRO A 71 -1.60 15.58 -17.54
C PRO A 71 -1.33 14.08 -17.52
N ALA A 72 -0.06 13.71 -17.30
CA ALA A 72 0.31 12.34 -16.99
C ALA A 72 -0.46 11.87 -15.75
N GLN A 73 -0.96 10.63 -15.77
CA GLN A 73 -1.73 10.09 -14.66
C GLN A 73 -0.87 9.71 -13.45
N GLU A 74 0.41 9.44 -13.69
CA GLU A 74 1.36 9.02 -12.67
C GLU A 74 2.80 9.37 -13.06
N VAL A 75 3.65 9.49 -12.04
CA VAL A 75 5.11 9.53 -12.16
C VAL A 75 5.65 8.31 -11.44
N ILE A 76 6.57 7.61 -12.10
CA ILE A 76 7.18 6.37 -11.64
C ILE A 76 8.69 6.54 -11.65
N VAL A 77 9.33 6.21 -10.53
CA VAL A 77 10.76 5.93 -10.46
C VAL A 77 10.88 4.52 -9.89
N ASN A 78 11.52 3.61 -10.62
CA ASN A 78 11.67 2.22 -10.17
C ASN A 78 12.94 2.07 -9.35
N MET A 79 12.84 1.19 -8.36
CA MET A 79 13.94 0.73 -7.53
C MET A 79 14.85 -0.27 -8.27
N ASP A 80 15.54 0.21 -9.29
CA ASP A 80 16.55 -0.55 -10.03
C ASP A 80 17.72 0.33 -10.52
N GLY A 81 17.71 1.61 -10.16
CA GLY A 81 18.66 2.60 -10.64
C GLY A 81 18.64 2.80 -12.16
N THR A 82 17.60 2.32 -12.86
CA THR A 82 17.50 2.45 -14.32
C THR A 82 16.73 3.69 -14.77
N THR A 83 16.12 4.41 -13.83
CA THR A 83 15.41 5.65 -14.13
C THR A 83 16.43 6.75 -14.35
N GLU A 84 16.57 7.19 -15.60
CA GLU A 84 17.52 8.24 -16.00
C GLU A 84 17.34 9.51 -15.15
N GLY A 85 18.43 9.98 -14.53
CA GLY A 85 18.46 11.16 -13.67
C GLY A 85 18.08 10.93 -12.21
N PHE A 86 17.81 9.68 -11.81
CA PHE A 86 17.48 9.27 -10.43
C PHE A 86 18.29 8.06 -9.97
N GLU A 87 19.46 7.83 -10.56
CA GLU A 87 20.32 6.68 -10.27
C GLU A 87 20.83 6.68 -8.82
N GLU A 88 20.91 7.85 -8.18
CA GLU A 88 21.29 8.01 -6.77
C GLU A 88 20.19 7.57 -5.79
N TYR A 89 18.98 7.28 -6.27
CA TYR A 89 17.82 6.82 -5.48
C TYR A 89 17.40 5.39 -5.87
N ALA A 90 18.39 4.52 -6.11
CA ALA A 90 18.17 3.17 -6.62
C ALA A 90 17.40 2.23 -5.66
N GLU A 91 17.28 2.58 -4.39
CA GLU A 91 16.53 1.91 -3.30
C GLU A 91 15.10 2.46 -3.11
N VAL A 92 14.73 3.52 -3.82
CA VAL A 92 13.41 4.16 -3.72
C VAL A 92 12.51 3.73 -4.89
N ASP A 93 11.38 3.07 -4.58
CA ASP A 93 10.28 2.92 -5.54
C ASP A 93 9.30 4.07 -5.33
N LEU A 94 9.20 4.99 -6.28
CA LEU A 94 8.22 6.09 -6.24
C LEU A 94 7.02 5.78 -7.13
N ARG A 95 5.82 5.90 -6.56
CA ARG A 95 4.58 6.09 -7.33
C ARG A 95 3.88 7.36 -6.88
N SER A 96 3.90 8.36 -7.76
CA SER A 96 3.22 9.63 -7.55
C SER A 96 1.99 9.68 -8.46
N TYR A 97 0.79 9.64 -7.89
CA TYR A 97 -0.45 9.66 -8.66
C TYR A 97 -0.95 11.09 -8.85
N GLU A 98 -1.34 11.44 -10.07
CA GLU A 98 -2.05 12.70 -10.27
C GLU A 98 -3.43 12.61 -9.57
N LEU A 99 -3.94 13.70 -8.99
CA LEU A 99 -5.17 13.72 -8.19
C LEU A 99 -6.35 12.95 -8.81
N LYS A 100 -6.57 13.05 -10.13
CA LYS A 100 -7.63 12.29 -10.80
C LYS A 100 -7.38 10.79 -10.71
N LYS A 101 -6.14 10.33 -10.93
CA LYS A 101 -5.75 8.92 -10.82
C LYS A 101 -5.86 8.44 -9.38
N PHE A 102 -5.41 9.25 -8.41
CA PHE A 102 -5.53 8.96 -6.99
C PHE A 102 -7.00 8.74 -6.58
N ALA A 103 -7.89 9.64 -6.97
CA ALA A 103 -9.33 9.51 -6.72
C ALA A 103 -9.97 8.30 -7.44
N GLN A 104 -9.51 7.96 -8.65
CA GLN A 104 -9.97 6.75 -9.35
C GLN A 104 -9.58 5.47 -8.60
N LEU A 105 -8.39 5.43 -7.99
CA LEU A 105 -7.93 4.30 -7.18
C LEU A 105 -8.71 4.19 -5.86
N LEU A 106 -9.01 5.32 -5.22
CA LEU A 106 -9.93 5.36 -4.07
C LEU A 106 -11.33 4.85 -4.44
N GLN A 107 -11.87 5.31 -5.57
CA GLN A 107 -13.19 4.89 -6.08
C GLN A 107 -13.26 3.36 -6.29
N SER A 108 -12.17 2.76 -6.78
CA SER A 108 -12.06 1.32 -6.98
C SER A 108 -11.73 0.54 -5.70
N ALA A 109 -11.60 1.21 -4.55
CA ALA A 109 -11.17 0.63 -3.27
C ALA A 109 -9.80 -0.07 -3.37
N ASN A 110 -8.85 0.57 -4.04
CA ASN A 110 -7.48 0.05 -4.12
C ASN A 110 -6.83 0.06 -2.72
N TYR A 111 -6.48 -1.12 -2.21
CA TYR A 111 -5.96 -1.27 -0.84
C TYR A 111 -4.69 -0.44 -0.60
N ASN A 112 -3.74 -0.37 -1.56
CA ASN A 112 -2.52 0.41 -1.37
C ASN A 112 -2.81 1.90 -1.13
N ILE A 113 -3.82 2.46 -1.79
CA ILE A 113 -4.19 3.88 -1.61
C ILE A 113 -4.98 4.08 -0.33
N VAL A 114 -5.79 3.11 0.07
CA VAL A 114 -6.52 3.17 1.35
C VAL A 114 -5.53 3.10 2.51
N GLU A 115 -4.61 2.15 2.53
CA GLU A 115 -3.54 2.05 3.55
C GLU A 115 -2.67 3.31 3.60
N LEU A 116 -2.28 3.84 2.42
CA LEU A 116 -1.52 5.09 2.31
C LEU A 116 -2.20 6.26 3.03
N VAL A 117 -3.54 6.31 3.01
CA VAL A 117 -4.29 7.41 3.63
C VAL A 117 -4.38 7.26 5.15
N PHE A 118 -4.34 6.04 5.70
CA PHE A 118 -4.58 5.76 7.12
C PHE A 118 -3.29 5.60 7.93
N GLU A 119 -2.41 4.68 7.49
CA GLU A 119 -1.33 4.16 8.33
C GLU A 119 0.05 4.73 8.00
N ALA A 120 0.18 5.36 6.83
CA ALA A 120 1.50 5.65 6.27
C ALA A 120 2.21 6.84 6.94
N PRO A 121 3.46 6.69 7.41
CA PRO A 121 4.23 7.79 7.96
C PRO A 121 4.57 8.79 6.86
N THR A 122 4.14 10.03 7.06
CA THR A 122 4.16 11.08 6.04
C THR A 122 5.55 11.68 5.90
N VAL A 123 6.03 11.71 4.66
CA VAL A 123 7.21 12.46 4.24
C VAL A 123 6.82 13.91 3.96
N MET A 124 5.70 14.12 3.29
CA MET A 124 5.19 15.43 2.88
C MET A 124 3.69 15.48 3.06
N ASN A 125 3.17 16.54 3.70
CA ASN A 125 1.73 16.78 3.79
C ASN A 125 1.42 18.28 3.69
N GLY A 126 1.22 18.76 2.45
CA GLY A 126 0.82 20.12 2.13
C GLY A 126 -0.70 20.33 2.09
N MET A 127 -1.50 19.39 2.63
CA MET A 127 -2.96 19.45 2.67
C MET A 127 -3.54 18.66 3.85
N PRO A 128 -3.12 18.94 5.10
CA PRO A 128 -3.46 18.11 6.25
C PRO A 128 -4.96 18.05 6.52
N LEU A 129 -5.67 19.19 6.46
CA LEU A 129 -7.11 19.22 6.70
C LEU A 129 -7.89 18.44 5.65
N GLU A 130 -7.44 18.46 4.40
CA GLU A 130 -8.06 17.71 3.32
C GLU A 130 -7.75 16.21 3.43
N MET A 131 -6.58 15.82 3.94
CA MET A 131 -6.25 14.42 4.21
C MET A 131 -7.06 13.86 5.39
N ASP A 132 -7.24 14.64 6.47
CA ASP A 132 -8.12 14.26 7.58
C ASP A 132 -9.56 14.07 7.10
N ALA A 133 -10.07 15.03 6.30
CA ALA A 133 -11.40 14.93 5.70
C ALA A 133 -11.53 13.74 4.73
N LEU A 134 -10.43 13.30 4.10
CA LEU A 134 -10.43 12.11 3.26
C LEU A 134 -10.51 10.83 4.09
N GLN A 135 -9.79 10.76 5.21
CA GLN A 135 -9.88 9.62 6.14
C GLN A 135 -11.32 9.46 6.65
N ASP A 136 -11.94 10.55 7.11
CA ASP A 136 -13.34 10.56 7.58
C ASP A 136 -14.30 10.10 6.47
N LEU A 137 -14.11 10.61 5.24
CA LEU A 137 -14.88 10.19 4.09
C LEU A 137 -14.71 8.70 3.82
N ILE A 138 -13.49 8.15 3.82
CA ILE A 138 -13.30 6.72 3.59
C ILE A 138 -14.00 5.89 4.67
N ARG A 139 -13.86 6.26 5.96
CA ARG A 139 -14.53 5.58 7.08
C ARG A 139 -16.05 5.53 6.93
N GLU A 140 -16.68 6.61 6.45
CA GLU A 140 -18.13 6.65 6.23
C GLU A 140 -18.63 5.58 5.24
N PHE A 141 -17.78 5.17 4.29
CA PHE A 141 -18.16 4.22 3.25
C PHE A 141 -17.63 2.80 3.47
N LEU A 142 -16.72 2.58 4.42
CA LEU A 142 -16.24 1.23 4.75
C LEU A 142 -17.42 0.29 5.09
N PRO A 143 -17.33 -1.02 4.76
CA PRO A 143 -16.15 -1.71 4.23
C PRO A 143 -15.94 -1.57 2.70
N MET A 144 -16.89 -0.97 1.96
CA MET A 144 -16.82 -0.89 0.49
C MET A 144 -16.40 -2.23 -0.18
N ASN A 145 -15.63 -2.17 -1.28
CA ASN A 145 -14.97 -3.32 -1.90
C ASN A 145 -13.58 -3.59 -1.28
N VAL A 146 -13.20 -2.97 -0.17
CA VAL A 146 -11.85 -3.10 0.40
C VAL A 146 -11.56 -4.56 0.81
N PRO A 147 -12.47 -5.31 1.47
CA PRO A 147 -12.26 -6.73 1.75
C PRO A 147 -12.00 -7.57 0.48
N HIS A 148 -12.73 -7.28 -0.60
CA HIS A 148 -12.52 -7.95 -1.89
C HIS A 148 -11.16 -7.60 -2.51
N ALA A 149 -10.69 -6.36 -2.37
CA ALA A 149 -9.39 -5.94 -2.85
C ALA A 149 -8.25 -6.67 -2.12
N TYR A 150 -8.33 -6.76 -0.79
CA TYR A 150 -7.40 -7.52 0.03
C TYR A 150 -7.39 -9.01 -0.30
N LEU A 151 -8.58 -9.64 -0.40
CA LEU A 151 -8.70 -11.04 -0.80
C LEU A 151 -8.14 -11.29 -2.21
N GLY A 152 -8.38 -10.37 -3.14
CA GLY A 152 -7.83 -10.42 -4.49
C GLY A 152 -6.31 -10.38 -4.50
N MET A 153 -5.71 -9.48 -3.70
CA MET A 153 -4.26 -9.41 -3.50
C MET A 153 -3.71 -10.71 -2.92
N ALA A 154 -4.33 -11.26 -1.87
CA ALA A 154 -3.90 -12.50 -1.22
C ALA A 154 -3.94 -13.68 -2.21
N LYS A 155 -5.05 -13.86 -2.93
CA LYS A 155 -5.20 -14.89 -3.96
C LYS A 155 -4.16 -14.75 -5.07
N SER A 156 -3.95 -13.53 -5.56
CA SER A 156 -2.97 -13.28 -6.62
C SER A 156 -1.55 -13.63 -6.17
N ASN A 157 -1.15 -13.26 -4.96
CA ASN A 157 0.16 -13.61 -4.42
C ASN A 157 0.30 -15.11 -4.17
N TYR A 158 -0.75 -15.75 -3.64
CA TYR A 158 -0.77 -17.19 -3.41
C TYR A 158 -0.58 -17.97 -4.71
N TYR A 159 -1.43 -17.73 -5.72
CA TYR A 159 -1.34 -18.49 -6.98
C TYR A 159 -0.08 -18.21 -7.78
N LYS A 160 0.49 -17.00 -7.65
CA LYS A 160 1.72 -16.63 -8.35
C LYS A 160 2.97 -17.25 -7.72
N HIS A 161 2.99 -17.45 -6.39
CA HIS A 161 4.23 -17.77 -5.67
C HIS A 161 4.14 -19.02 -4.79
N LEU A 162 3.00 -19.29 -4.18
CA LEU A 162 2.85 -20.27 -3.10
C LEU A 162 1.99 -21.49 -3.45
N ASP A 163 1.40 -21.54 -4.65
CA ASP A 163 0.69 -22.71 -5.15
C ASP A 163 1.68 -23.68 -5.84
N PRO A 164 2.02 -24.84 -5.25
CA PRO A 164 2.99 -25.76 -5.83
C PRO A 164 2.55 -26.34 -7.17
N GLU A 165 1.25 -26.36 -7.45
CA GLU A 165 0.70 -26.94 -8.68
C GLU A 165 0.62 -25.92 -9.81
N LYS A 166 0.41 -24.63 -9.49
CA LYS A 166 0.14 -23.58 -10.48
C LYS A 166 1.23 -22.53 -10.64
N ALA A 167 2.06 -22.30 -9.61
CA ALA A 167 3.07 -21.26 -9.68
C ALA A 167 4.18 -21.65 -10.68
N GLU A 168 4.50 -20.76 -11.60
CA GLU A 168 5.70 -20.86 -12.44
C GLU A 168 6.93 -20.55 -11.58
N GLY A 169 7.42 -21.58 -10.88
CA GLY A 169 8.47 -21.45 -9.87
C GLY A 169 7.88 -21.27 -8.49
N TYR A 170 7.73 -22.38 -7.78
CA TYR A 170 7.33 -22.38 -6.37
C TYR A 170 8.35 -21.62 -5.51
N ASP A 171 7.90 -20.61 -4.78
CA ASP A 171 8.74 -19.61 -4.11
C ASP A 171 8.33 -19.43 -2.62
N PRO A 172 8.72 -20.38 -1.74
CA PRO A 172 8.38 -20.37 -0.32
C PRO A 172 9.25 -19.42 0.50
N ARG A 173 9.42 -18.17 0.06
CA ARG A 173 10.09 -17.15 0.89
C ARG A 173 9.12 -16.59 1.92
N ALA A 174 9.62 -16.26 3.11
CA ALA A 174 8.82 -15.71 4.21
C ALA A 174 8.01 -14.48 3.77
N LYS A 175 8.63 -13.56 3.00
CA LYS A 175 7.96 -12.38 2.41
C LYS A 175 6.66 -12.76 1.68
N LYS A 176 6.67 -13.84 0.89
CA LYS A 176 5.49 -14.28 0.11
C LYS A 176 4.35 -14.76 1.01
N PHE A 177 4.67 -15.53 2.06
CA PHE A 177 3.69 -15.95 3.06
C PHE A 177 3.10 -14.76 3.80
N LEU A 178 3.93 -13.83 4.26
CA LEU A 178 3.51 -12.61 4.96
C LEU A 178 2.53 -11.77 4.12
N TYR A 179 2.80 -11.56 2.83
CA TYR A 179 1.88 -10.84 1.94
C TYR A 179 0.52 -11.51 1.78
N VAL A 180 0.49 -12.84 1.63
CA VAL A 180 -0.78 -13.58 1.51
C VAL A 180 -1.54 -13.53 2.82
N TYR A 181 -0.87 -13.85 3.93
CA TYR A 181 -1.49 -13.92 5.25
C TYR A 181 -2.05 -12.56 5.67
N ARG A 182 -1.26 -11.49 5.53
CA ARG A 182 -1.69 -10.10 5.76
C ARG A 182 -2.92 -9.73 4.93
N GLY A 183 -2.96 -10.10 3.66
CA GLY A 183 -4.13 -9.84 2.81
C GLY A 183 -5.38 -10.57 3.27
N LEU A 184 -5.26 -11.76 3.86
CA LEU A 184 -6.40 -12.51 4.39
C LEU A 184 -6.89 -11.93 5.72
N LEU A 185 -5.97 -11.59 6.62
CA LEU A 185 -6.30 -10.95 7.89
C LEU A 185 -6.87 -9.55 7.67
N GLY A 186 -6.24 -8.73 6.83
CA GLY A 186 -6.73 -7.39 6.48
C GLY A 186 -8.13 -7.42 5.86
N ALA A 187 -8.43 -8.41 5.01
CA ALA A 187 -9.78 -8.56 4.48
C ALA A 187 -10.83 -8.79 5.58
N GLN A 188 -10.51 -9.59 6.60
CA GLN A 188 -11.40 -9.85 7.73
C GLN A 188 -11.48 -8.66 8.69
N TYR A 189 -10.33 -8.03 8.98
CA TYR A 189 -10.27 -6.85 9.83
C TYR A 189 -11.23 -5.75 9.34
N VAL A 190 -11.21 -5.43 8.03
CA VAL A 190 -12.12 -4.42 7.49
C VAL A 190 -13.60 -4.83 7.63
N VAL A 191 -13.92 -6.12 7.57
CA VAL A 191 -15.29 -6.62 7.76
C VAL A 191 -15.72 -6.55 9.22
N GLU A 192 -14.82 -6.87 10.14
CA GLU A 192 -15.12 -6.95 11.58
C GLU A 192 -15.14 -5.59 12.27
N TYR A 193 -14.23 -4.70 11.87
CA TYR A 193 -13.96 -3.44 12.57
C TYR A 193 -14.35 -2.20 11.78
N GLU A 194 -14.68 -2.33 10.48
CA GLU A 194 -14.95 -1.20 9.56
C GLU A 194 -13.85 -0.12 9.60
N ASP A 195 -12.61 -0.54 9.83
CA ASP A 195 -11.41 0.30 9.85
C ASP A 195 -10.29 -0.36 9.05
N ILE A 196 -9.16 0.33 8.91
CA ILE A 196 -8.00 -0.12 8.14
C ILE A 196 -6.83 -0.37 9.10
N GLU A 197 -6.21 -1.54 8.97
CA GLU A 197 -4.96 -1.87 9.64
C GLU A 197 -4.00 -2.46 8.61
N ALA A 198 -2.74 -2.03 8.68
CA ALA A 198 -1.70 -2.46 7.77
C ALA A 198 -0.63 -3.33 8.44
N ASP A 199 -0.39 -3.19 9.73
CA ASP A 199 0.63 -3.94 10.44
C ASP A 199 0.18 -5.40 10.64
N ILE A 200 1.05 -6.35 10.25
CA ILE A 200 0.69 -7.77 10.31
C ILE A 200 0.57 -8.31 11.75
N PHE A 201 1.28 -7.72 12.72
CA PHE A 201 1.18 -8.13 14.11
C PHE A 201 -0.16 -7.70 14.70
N GLU A 202 -0.56 -6.44 14.48
CA GLU A 202 -1.86 -5.93 14.91
C GLU A 202 -3.00 -6.71 14.26
N LEU A 203 -2.88 -7.03 12.97
CA LEU A 203 -3.83 -7.89 12.26
C LEU A 203 -3.92 -9.31 12.84
N ALA A 204 -2.78 -9.92 13.18
CA ALA A 204 -2.74 -11.28 13.72
C ALA A 204 -3.27 -11.35 15.16
N ASP A 205 -3.13 -10.28 15.94
CA ASP A 205 -3.69 -10.17 17.29
C ASP A 205 -5.20 -9.88 17.27
N ALA A 206 -5.69 -9.10 16.30
CA ALA A 206 -7.07 -8.63 16.27
C ALA A 206 -8.07 -9.61 15.62
N VAL A 207 -7.66 -10.37 14.61
CA VAL A 207 -8.56 -11.20 13.78
C VAL A 207 -8.61 -12.65 14.27
N ASP A 208 -9.81 -13.26 14.28
CA ASP A 208 -9.96 -14.65 14.71
C ASP A 208 -9.16 -15.63 13.81
N GLY A 209 -8.50 -16.59 14.46
CA GLY A 209 -7.56 -17.50 13.81
C GLY A 209 -6.26 -16.86 13.31
N GLY A 210 -6.01 -15.58 13.62
CA GLY A 210 -4.68 -14.97 13.52
C GLY A 210 -3.68 -15.70 14.44
N ASP A 211 -2.43 -15.79 13.99
CA ASP A 211 -1.35 -16.47 14.71
C ASP A 211 -0.12 -15.57 14.77
N SER A 212 -0.03 -14.79 15.85
CA SER A 212 1.08 -13.86 16.10
C SER A 212 2.41 -14.58 16.25
N ALA A 213 2.42 -15.82 16.75
CA ALA A 213 3.64 -16.61 16.85
C ALA A 213 4.14 -17.07 15.46
N LEU A 214 3.24 -17.44 14.54
CA LEU A 214 3.59 -17.69 13.15
C LEU A 214 4.14 -16.43 12.47
N VAL A 215 3.52 -15.27 12.72
CA VAL A 215 4.00 -13.98 12.20
C VAL A 215 5.41 -13.68 12.73
N GLU A 216 5.63 -13.79 14.04
CA GLU A 216 6.95 -13.61 14.66
C GLU A 216 8.01 -14.49 14.00
N ASP A 217 7.72 -15.78 13.81
CA ASP A 217 8.65 -16.74 13.18
C ASP A 217 8.95 -16.38 11.72
N LEU A 218 7.93 -16.01 10.93
CA LEU A 218 8.10 -15.60 9.54
C LEU A 218 8.89 -14.30 9.40
N VAL A 219 8.61 -13.31 10.24
CA VAL A 219 9.33 -12.02 10.24
C VAL A 219 10.77 -12.20 10.69
N ALA A 220 11.01 -13.00 11.74
CA ALA A 220 12.35 -13.34 12.18
C ALA A 220 13.15 -14.03 11.06
N HIS A 221 12.54 -15.02 10.37
CA HIS A 221 13.19 -15.68 9.23
C HIS A 221 13.51 -14.70 8.11
N LYS A 222 12.54 -13.86 7.70
CA LYS A 222 12.75 -12.81 6.68
C LYS A 222 13.94 -11.92 7.04
N ARG A 223 14.00 -11.42 8.28
CA ARG A 223 15.06 -10.50 8.73
C ARG A 223 16.44 -11.17 8.79
N THR A 224 16.52 -12.48 8.98
CA THR A 224 17.80 -13.23 8.95
C THR A 224 18.26 -13.65 7.56
N GLY A 225 17.35 -13.69 6.57
CA GLY A 225 17.67 -14.07 5.19
C GLY A 225 16.51 -13.76 4.24
N ASP A 226 16.45 -12.52 3.74
CA ASP A 226 15.30 -11.98 2.98
C ASP A 226 14.99 -12.78 1.70
N SER A 227 16.03 -13.37 1.10
CA SER A 227 15.94 -14.21 -0.10
C SER A 227 15.86 -15.72 0.16
N ALA A 228 15.97 -16.16 1.42
CA ALA A 228 15.96 -17.57 1.77
C ALA A 228 14.54 -18.13 1.84
N THR A 229 14.37 -19.36 1.33
CA THR A 229 13.14 -20.12 1.55
C THR A 229 12.99 -20.46 3.03
N VAL A 230 11.75 -20.57 3.50
CA VAL A 230 11.48 -21.00 4.87
C VAL A 230 11.78 -22.50 5.06
N PRO A 231 12.11 -22.96 6.27
CA PRO A 231 12.22 -24.39 6.57
C PRO A 231 10.87 -25.10 6.44
N ASP A 232 10.87 -26.39 6.08
CA ASP A 232 9.66 -27.20 5.83
C ASP A 232 8.60 -27.07 6.95
N ALA A 233 9.01 -27.11 8.22
CA ALA A 233 8.08 -27.01 9.35
C ALA A 233 7.41 -25.63 9.47
N LEU A 234 8.11 -24.55 9.12
CA LEU A 234 7.54 -23.20 9.08
C LEU A 234 6.67 -23.02 7.84
N GLU A 235 7.06 -23.63 6.72
CA GLU A 235 6.26 -23.67 5.50
C GLU A 235 4.90 -24.33 5.75
N GLU A 236 4.89 -25.52 6.36
CA GLU A 236 3.67 -26.28 6.68
C GLU A 236 2.73 -25.46 7.56
N ARG A 237 3.25 -24.87 8.65
CA ARG A 237 2.48 -23.98 9.52
C ARG A 237 1.92 -22.77 8.77
N ALA A 238 2.72 -22.12 7.93
CA ALA A 238 2.28 -20.95 7.16
C ALA A 238 1.17 -21.31 6.16
N ARG A 239 1.29 -22.48 5.52
CA ARG A 239 0.27 -23.02 4.61
C ARG A 239 -1.03 -23.35 5.34
N ASP A 240 -0.93 -23.98 6.50
CA ASP A 240 -2.08 -24.30 7.34
C ASP A 240 -2.78 -23.03 7.84
N GLY A 241 -2.01 -22.03 8.27
CA GLY A 241 -2.53 -20.71 8.65
C GLY A 241 -3.27 -20.03 7.49
N ILE A 242 -2.65 -19.95 6.31
CA ILE A 242 -3.28 -19.40 5.09
C ILE A 242 -4.56 -20.18 4.72
N THR A 243 -4.51 -21.51 4.78
CA THR A 243 -5.67 -22.36 4.45
C THR A 243 -6.80 -22.16 5.46
N GLY A 244 -6.48 -22.08 6.74
CA GLY A 244 -7.43 -21.76 7.81
C GLY A 244 -8.13 -20.43 7.55
N GLN A 245 -7.36 -19.40 7.25
CA GLN A 245 -7.88 -18.07 6.94
C GLN A 245 -8.73 -18.03 5.67
N PHE A 246 -8.33 -18.72 4.59
CA PHE A 246 -9.17 -18.84 3.40
C PHE A 246 -10.51 -19.51 3.67
N ASN A 247 -10.54 -20.50 4.58
CA ASN A 247 -11.76 -21.21 4.96
C ASN A 247 -12.63 -20.40 5.93
N ALA A 248 -12.01 -19.53 6.74
CA ALA A 248 -12.71 -18.64 7.68
C ALA A 248 -13.38 -17.47 6.97
N ILE A 249 -12.80 -16.98 5.86
CA ILE A 249 -13.39 -15.91 5.04
C ILE A 249 -14.75 -16.35 4.49
N GLY A 250 -15.80 -15.77 5.07
CA GLY A 250 -17.18 -15.93 4.61
C GLY A 250 -17.52 -15.08 3.38
N GLU A 251 -18.82 -14.94 3.10
CA GLU A 251 -19.29 -13.99 2.09
C GLU A 251 -19.14 -12.56 2.59
N PHE A 252 -18.48 -11.71 1.81
CA PHE A 252 -18.42 -10.28 2.08
C PHE A 252 -19.75 -9.59 1.76
N PRO A 253 -20.11 -8.53 2.50
CA PRO A 253 -21.32 -7.77 2.22
C PRO A 253 -21.25 -7.17 0.82
N THR A 254 -22.41 -7.06 0.15
CA THR A 254 -22.48 -6.30 -1.11
C THR A 254 -22.30 -4.82 -0.79
N PRO A 255 -21.27 -4.15 -1.32
CA PRO A 255 -21.01 -2.78 -0.92
C PRO A 255 -21.98 -1.80 -1.56
N ASP A 256 -22.49 -0.89 -0.74
CA ASP A 256 -23.17 0.30 -1.22
C ASP A 256 -22.17 1.45 -1.37
N LYS A 257 -21.90 1.83 -2.61
CA LYS A 257 -21.03 2.99 -2.94
C LYS A 257 -21.86 4.17 -3.45
N SER A 258 -23.17 4.18 -3.21
CA SER A 258 -24.04 5.28 -3.60
C SER A 258 -23.57 6.58 -2.94
N GLY A 259 -23.30 7.61 -3.73
CA GLY A 259 -22.79 8.89 -3.22
C GLY A 259 -21.27 8.95 -3.03
N TYR A 260 -20.54 7.82 -2.96
CA TYR A 260 -19.08 7.83 -2.76
C TYR A 260 -18.33 8.61 -3.85
N ARG A 261 -18.75 8.44 -5.11
CA ARG A 261 -18.19 9.21 -6.23
C ARG A 261 -18.38 10.71 -6.07
N GLU A 262 -19.57 11.12 -5.67
CA GLU A 262 -19.90 12.54 -5.48
C GLU A 262 -19.13 13.12 -4.30
N ALA A 263 -18.98 12.35 -3.21
CA ALA A 263 -18.16 12.72 -2.06
C ALA A 263 -16.69 12.91 -2.47
N LEU A 264 -16.12 11.99 -3.25
CA LEU A 264 -14.75 12.10 -3.78
C LEU A 264 -14.62 13.33 -4.71
N ASP A 265 -15.57 13.56 -5.62
CA ASP A 265 -15.56 14.75 -6.49
C ASP A 265 -15.58 16.06 -5.66
N ASN A 266 -16.36 16.08 -4.57
CA ASN A 266 -16.42 17.23 -3.67
C ASN A 266 -15.11 17.42 -2.87
N TRP A 267 -14.48 16.34 -2.43
CA TRP A 267 -13.15 16.38 -1.84
C TRP A 267 -12.11 16.92 -2.84
N MET A 268 -12.09 16.41 -4.07
CA MET A 268 -11.19 16.87 -5.13
C MET A 268 -11.36 18.37 -5.43
N ARG A 269 -12.61 18.88 -5.41
CA ARG A 269 -12.88 20.32 -5.58
C ARG A 269 -12.26 21.15 -4.47
N LYS A 270 -12.33 20.70 -3.22
CA LYS A 270 -11.72 21.40 -2.07
C LYS A 270 -10.20 21.39 -2.15
N VAL A 271 -9.60 20.25 -2.49
CA VAL A 271 -8.14 20.09 -2.64
C VAL A 271 -7.57 21.00 -3.75
N ARG A 272 -8.35 21.29 -4.78
CA ARG A 272 -7.97 22.18 -5.89
C ARG A 272 -8.24 23.67 -5.63
N ALA A 273 -9.01 24.03 -4.61
CA ALA A 273 -9.37 25.42 -4.30
C ALA A 273 -8.19 26.19 -3.67
#